data_AF-A0A914JN78-F1
#
_entry.id   AF-A0A914JN78-F1
#
_cell.length_a   1.000
_cell.length_b   1.000
_cell.length_c   1.000
_cell.angle_alpha   90.00
_cell.angle_beta   90.00
_cell.angle_gamma   90.00
#
_symmetry.space_group_name_H-M   'P 1'
#
loop_
_entity.id
_entity.type
_entity.pdbx_description
1 polymer ?
#
loop_
_entity_poly.entity_id
_entity_poly.type
_entity_poly.pdbx_seq_one_letter_code
_entity_poly.pdbx_strand_id
1 'polypeptide(L)'
;MSILAAPRYKKKIAPDPQNLKWKNDDNKIGQKMMEKMGWKDGKGLGKDEQGMKNNIKLKANYTQKGLKCGEEEVNVDKTWMSHHDEFSVLLEKLKSKKAVVEDESSDTEEDE
;
A
#
# COMPACT_ATOMS: atom_id res chain seq x y z
N MET A 1 -11.25 -37.05 -10.11
CA MET A 1 -11.57 -35.63 -9.83
C MET A 1 -10.27 -34.89 -9.57
N SER A 2 -9.83 -34.03 -10.48
CA SER A 2 -8.62 -33.21 -10.30
C SER A 2 -8.86 -31.81 -10.84
N ILE A 3 -9.66 -31.02 -10.12
CA ILE A 3 -10.04 -29.64 -10.48
C ILE A 3 -9.61 -28.60 -9.43
N LEU A 4 -8.77 -28.99 -8.45
CA LEU A 4 -8.36 -28.09 -7.36
C LEU A 4 -7.03 -27.33 -7.62
N ALA A 5 -6.38 -27.51 -8.78
CA ALA A 5 -5.11 -26.84 -9.07
C ALA A 5 -5.29 -25.77 -10.16
N ALA A 6 -4.94 -24.52 -9.84
CA ALA A 6 -4.94 -23.41 -10.80
C ALA A 6 -4.02 -23.69 -12.00
N PRO A 7 -4.32 -23.13 -13.20
CA PRO A 7 -3.50 -23.30 -14.40
C PRO A 7 -2.05 -22.87 -14.16
N ARG A 8 -1.09 -23.79 -14.37
CA ARG A 8 0.34 -23.49 -14.22
C ARG A 8 0.86 -22.76 -15.45
N TYR A 9 1.12 -21.45 -15.34
CA TYR A 9 1.84 -20.69 -16.37
C TYR A 9 3.36 -20.84 -16.21
N LYS A 10 4.05 -21.21 -17.29
CA LYS A 10 5.52 -21.21 -17.35
C LYS A 10 6.01 -19.76 -17.46
N LYS A 11 6.60 -19.22 -16.39
CA LYS A 11 7.27 -17.92 -16.41
C LYS A 11 8.72 -18.12 -16.83
N LYS A 12 9.16 -17.48 -17.91
CA LYS A 12 10.57 -17.46 -18.31
C LYS A 12 11.29 -16.41 -17.45
N ILE A 13 12.03 -16.87 -16.45
CA ILE A 13 12.84 -16.01 -15.60
C ILE A 13 14.23 -15.92 -16.22
N ALA A 14 14.82 -14.73 -16.26
CA ALA A 14 16.21 -14.54 -16.70
C ALA A 14 17.17 -15.31 -15.77
N PRO A 15 18.34 -15.74 -16.26
CA PRO A 15 19.32 -16.48 -15.45
C PRO A 15 19.85 -15.72 -14.23
N ASP A 16 19.71 -14.39 -14.18
CA ASP A 16 19.97 -13.57 -12.99
C ASP A 16 18.84 -12.55 -12.78
N PRO A 17 17.73 -12.94 -12.10
CA PRO A 17 16.58 -12.07 -11.92
C PRO A 17 16.81 -10.92 -10.95
N GLN A 18 17.84 -10.99 -10.11
CA GLN A 18 18.19 -9.96 -9.12
C GLN A 18 19.45 -9.16 -9.51
N ASN A 19 20.04 -9.47 -10.67
CA ASN A 19 21.29 -8.91 -11.14
C ASN A 19 22.41 -8.98 -10.09
N LEU A 20 22.49 -10.10 -9.39
CA LEU A 20 23.41 -10.32 -8.27
C LEU A 20 24.87 -10.35 -8.74
N LYS A 21 25.13 -10.88 -9.93
CA LYS A 21 26.47 -10.91 -10.53
C LYS A 21 27.03 -9.51 -10.74
N TRP A 22 26.21 -8.61 -11.30
CA TRP A 22 26.60 -7.21 -11.45
C TRP A 22 26.75 -6.52 -10.10
N LYS A 23 25.84 -6.77 -9.15
CA LYS A 23 25.86 -6.11 -7.85
C LYS A 23 27.16 -6.40 -7.09
N ASN A 24 27.59 -7.66 -7.06
CA ASN A 24 28.72 -8.13 -6.25
C ASN A 24 30.08 -8.05 -6.95
N ASP A 25 30.15 -7.51 -8.17
CA ASP A 25 31.43 -7.40 -8.90
C ASP A 25 32.24 -6.18 -8.44
N ASP A 26 33.26 -6.37 -7.62
CA ASP A 26 34.10 -5.26 -7.14
C ASP A 26 35.04 -4.68 -8.20
N ASN A 27 35.16 -5.32 -9.37
CA ASN A 27 36.13 -4.96 -10.39
C ASN A 27 35.59 -4.03 -11.49
N LYS A 28 34.40 -3.46 -11.29
CA LYS A 28 33.72 -2.59 -12.26
C LYS A 28 34.51 -1.31 -12.52
N ILE A 29 34.51 -0.87 -13.80
CA ILE A 29 35.21 0.34 -14.24
C ILE A 29 34.73 1.58 -13.45
N GLY A 30 33.42 1.71 -13.23
CA GLY A 30 32.85 2.82 -12.47
C GLY A 30 33.29 2.84 -11.00
N GLN A 31 33.36 1.66 -10.36
CA GLN A 31 33.83 1.53 -8.98
C GLN A 31 35.30 1.95 -8.85
N LYS A 32 36.16 1.42 -9.72
CA LYS A 32 37.59 1.81 -9.78
C LYS A 32 37.79 3.30 -10.04
N MET A 33 36.95 3.92 -10.87
CA MET A 33 37.01 5.35 -11.13
C MET A 33 36.60 6.17 -9.90
N MET A 34 35.53 5.77 -9.20
CA MET A 34 35.10 6.45 -7.97
C MET A 34 36.15 6.32 -6.86
N GLU A 35 36.74 5.13 -6.70
CA GLU A 35 37.82 4.90 -5.74
C GLU A 35 39.05 5.79 -6.01
N LYS A 36 39.42 5.95 -7.29
CA LYS A 36 40.49 6.89 -7.69
C LYS A 36 40.17 8.34 -7.35
N MET A 37 38.90 8.72 -7.30
CA MET A 37 38.44 10.05 -6.89
C MET A 37 38.27 10.19 -5.38
N GLY A 38 38.68 9.18 -4.59
CA GLY A 38 38.67 9.22 -3.12
C GLY A 38 37.39 8.68 -2.47
N TRP A 39 36.43 8.19 -3.25
CA TRP A 39 35.28 7.46 -2.70
C TRP A 39 35.73 6.09 -2.16
N LYS A 40 35.05 5.58 -1.15
CA LYS A 40 35.30 4.23 -0.61
C LYS A 40 33.99 3.49 -0.49
N ASP A 41 34.04 2.18 -0.66
CA ASP A 41 32.86 1.34 -0.55
C ASP A 41 32.19 1.48 0.83
N GLY A 42 30.86 1.51 0.83
CA GLY A 42 30.03 1.71 2.02
C GLY A 42 29.87 3.16 2.53
N LYS A 43 30.56 4.14 1.93
CA LYS A 43 30.39 5.58 2.27
C LYS A 43 29.47 6.31 1.30
N GLY A 44 28.76 7.30 1.83
CA GLY A 44 27.91 8.18 1.03
C GLY A 44 28.75 9.13 0.18
N LEU A 45 28.17 9.67 -0.89
CA LEU A 45 28.81 10.71 -1.70
C LEU A 45 28.65 12.10 -1.06
N GLY A 46 29.54 13.02 -1.41
CA GLY A 46 29.52 14.40 -0.91
C GLY A 46 30.71 14.72 -0.02
N LYS A 47 30.90 16.02 0.29
CA LYS A 47 32.05 16.51 1.07
C LYS A 47 32.16 15.85 2.45
N ASP A 48 31.01 15.66 3.10
CA ASP A 48 30.91 15.09 4.45
C ASP A 48 30.28 13.68 4.40
N GLU A 49 30.32 13.02 3.23
CA GLU A 49 29.74 11.69 3.01
C GLU A 49 28.22 11.61 3.28
N GLN A 50 27.52 12.74 3.16
CA GLN A 50 26.12 12.91 3.53
C GLN A 50 25.11 12.24 2.57
N GLY A 51 25.58 11.80 1.40
CA GLY A 51 24.74 11.15 0.39
C GLY A 51 24.22 9.79 0.83
N MET A 52 23.14 9.35 0.18
CA MET A 52 22.56 8.03 0.43
C MET A 52 23.55 6.92 0.04
N LYS A 53 23.76 5.96 0.94
CA LYS A 53 24.64 4.79 0.73
C LYS A 53 24.03 3.74 -0.19
N ASN A 54 22.71 3.62 -0.15
CA ASN A 54 21.96 2.62 -0.89
C ASN A 54 21.19 3.27 -2.04
N ASN A 55 21.00 2.51 -3.11
CA ASN A 55 20.16 2.93 -4.22
C ASN A 55 18.68 3.02 -3.80
N ILE A 56 17.94 3.92 -4.46
CA ILE A 56 16.50 4.05 -4.27
C ILE A 56 15.82 2.78 -4.82
N LYS A 57 14.98 2.14 -4.00
CA LYS A 57 14.20 0.96 -4.40
C LYS A 57 12.88 1.39 -4.99
N LEU A 58 12.58 0.90 -6.20
CA LEU A 58 11.30 1.13 -6.85
C LEU A 58 10.29 0.08 -6.41
N LYS A 59 9.09 0.52 -6.04
CA LYS A 59 7.93 -0.36 -5.80
C LYS A 59 7.09 -0.43 -7.07
N ALA A 60 7.45 -1.34 -7.97
CA ALA A 60 6.73 -1.50 -9.23
C ALA A 60 5.37 -2.18 -9.01
N ASN A 61 4.36 -1.72 -9.76
CA ASN A 61 3.04 -2.34 -9.78
C ASN A 61 3.00 -3.47 -10.82
N TYR A 62 3.15 -4.70 -10.36
CA TYR A 62 3.06 -5.88 -11.23
C TYR A 62 1.62 -6.37 -11.45
N THR A 63 0.64 -5.80 -10.73
CA THR A 63 -0.73 -6.32 -10.64
C THR A 63 -1.76 -5.50 -11.40
N GLN A 64 -1.33 -4.48 -12.17
CA GLN A 64 -2.21 -3.52 -12.87
C GLN A 64 -3.28 -2.85 -11.99
N LYS A 65 -3.15 -2.94 -10.66
CA LYS A 65 -4.10 -2.35 -9.71
C LYS A 65 -3.96 -0.82 -9.68
N GLY A 66 -4.98 -0.12 -9.19
CA GLY A 66 -4.88 1.32 -8.96
C GLY A 66 -3.76 1.71 -7.99
N LEU A 67 -3.33 2.97 -8.05
CA LEU A 67 -2.40 3.55 -7.08
C LEU A 67 -2.94 3.32 -5.65
N LYS A 68 -2.04 3.01 -4.69
CA LYS A 68 -2.33 2.67 -3.28
C LYS A 68 -2.99 1.31 -3.02
N CYS A 69 -3.33 0.51 -4.03
CA CYS A 69 -3.97 -0.80 -3.82
C CYS A 69 -3.01 -1.93 -3.40
N GLY A 70 -1.69 -1.70 -3.42
CA GLY A 70 -0.67 -2.72 -3.13
C GLY A 70 0.33 -2.33 -2.03
N GLU A 71 0.08 -1.26 -1.28
CA GLU A 71 1.02 -0.76 -0.27
C GLU A 71 0.72 -1.28 1.13
N GLU A 72 -0.55 -1.31 1.48
CA GLU A 72 -1.10 -2.23 2.44
C GLU A 72 -2.15 -3.03 1.67
N GLU A 73 -2.42 -4.25 2.12
CA GLU A 73 -3.80 -4.72 2.05
C GLU A 73 -4.62 -3.60 2.66
N VAL A 74 -5.17 -2.69 1.83
CA VAL A 74 -6.36 -1.92 2.19
C VAL A 74 -7.29 -3.03 2.60
N ASN A 75 -7.35 -3.19 3.91
CA ASN A 75 -7.91 -4.35 4.57
C ASN A 75 -9.39 -4.15 4.25
N VAL A 76 -9.82 -4.75 3.13
CA VAL A 76 -11.15 -4.54 2.56
C VAL A 76 -12.16 -4.81 3.67
N ASP A 77 -11.82 -5.76 4.53
CA ASP A 77 -12.52 -6.08 5.78
C ASP A 77 -12.55 -4.90 6.75
N LYS A 78 -11.44 -4.19 7.05
CA LYS A 78 -11.49 -2.98 7.90
C LYS A 78 -12.31 -1.84 7.28
N THR A 79 -12.21 -1.62 5.96
CA THR A 79 -13.04 -0.59 5.29
C THR A 79 -14.52 -0.97 5.33
N TRP A 80 -14.84 -2.25 5.12
CA TRP A 80 -16.20 -2.79 5.23
C TRP A 80 -16.77 -2.70 6.65
N MET A 81 -15.96 -3.06 7.66
CA MET A 81 -16.34 -3.01 9.07
C MET A 81 -16.56 -1.55 9.55
N SER A 82 -15.72 -0.60 9.13
CA SER A 82 -15.90 0.83 9.46
C SER A 82 -17.23 1.38 8.96
N HIS A 83 -17.62 1.03 7.73
CA HIS A 83 -18.89 1.47 7.15
C HIS A 83 -20.12 0.89 7.85
N HIS A 84 -20.01 -0.31 8.43
CA HIS A 84 -21.13 -0.95 9.15
C HIS A 84 -21.47 -0.22 10.46
N ASP A 85 -20.43 0.15 11.22
CA ASP A 85 -20.61 0.86 12.50
C ASP A 85 -21.16 2.27 12.26
N GLU A 86 -20.63 2.99 11.27
CA GLU A 86 -21.12 4.31 10.86
C GLU A 86 -22.59 4.28 10.41
N PHE A 87 -22.98 3.24 9.65
CA PHE A 87 -24.35 3.06 9.20
C PHE A 87 -25.32 2.76 10.36
N SER A 88 -24.87 1.97 11.33
CA SER A 88 -25.66 1.64 12.52
C SER A 88 -25.98 2.87 13.37
N VAL A 89 -24.99 3.74 13.60
CA VAL A 89 -25.18 5.04 14.28
C VAL A 89 -26.17 5.94 13.53
N LEU A 90 -26.12 5.92 12.18
CA LEU A 90 -27.04 6.70 11.34
C LEU A 90 -28.48 6.22 11.51
N LEU A 91 -28.71 4.90 11.54
CA LEU A 91 -30.04 4.32 11.77
C LEU A 91 -30.60 4.66 13.15
N GLU A 92 -29.76 4.62 14.19
CA GLU A 92 -30.18 5.02 15.55
C GLU A 92 -30.61 6.49 15.59
N LYS A 93 -29.83 7.38 14.97
CA LYS A 93 -30.16 8.81 14.87
C LYS A 93 -31.44 9.07 14.08
N LEU A 94 -31.70 8.27 13.04
CA LEU A 94 -32.93 8.37 12.25
C LEU A 94 -34.14 7.86 13.04
N LYS A 95 -33.95 6.77 13.79
CA LYS A 95 -34.97 6.22 14.68
C LYS A 95 -35.33 7.21 15.79
N SER A 96 -34.34 7.85 16.43
CA SER A 96 -34.58 8.86 17.46
C SER A 96 -35.28 10.10 16.89
N LYS A 97 -34.93 10.52 15.66
CA LYS A 97 -35.61 11.63 14.98
C LYS A 97 -37.06 11.30 14.64
N LYS A 98 -37.35 10.06 14.23
CA LYS A 98 -38.73 9.62 13.94
C LYS A 98 -39.60 9.62 15.20
N ALA A 99 -39.08 9.13 16.33
CA ALA A 99 -39.81 9.14 17.60
C ALA A 99 -40.23 10.57 18.02
N VAL A 100 -39.32 11.54 17.88
CA VAL A 100 -39.63 12.96 18.18
C VAL A 100 -40.74 13.53 17.28
N VAL A 101 -40.86 13.06 16.04
CA VAL A 101 -41.91 13.53 15.11
C VAL A 101 -43.27 12.89 15.44
N GLU A 102 -43.30 11.69 15.99
CA GLU A 102 -44.56 11.04 16.43
C GLU A 102 -45.12 11.71 17.69
N ASP A 103 -44.26 12.13 18.64
CA ASP A 103 -44.69 12.83 19.87
C ASP A 103 -45.25 14.24 19.59
N GLU A 104 -44.61 15.01 18.70
CA GLU A 104 -45.04 16.38 18.31
C GLU A 104 -46.30 16.42 17.43
N SER A 105 -46.71 15.27 16.86
CA SER A 105 -47.95 15.16 16.07
C SER A 105 -49.18 14.80 16.89
N SER A 106 -49.01 14.54 18.19
CA SER A 106 -50.10 14.20 19.13
C SER A 106 -50.53 15.33 20.06
N ASP A 107 -49.87 16.49 20.01
CA ASP A 107 -50.05 17.61 20.96
C ASP A 107 -50.72 18.85 20.32
N THR A 108 -51.44 18.69 19.19
CA THR A 108 -52.13 19.80 18.49
C THR A 108 -53.63 19.59 18.20
N GLU A 109 -54.28 18.57 18.78
CA GLU A 109 -55.72 18.34 18.61
C GLU A 109 -56.52 18.27 19.94
N GLU A 110 -56.29 19.17 20.90
CA GLU A 110 -57.23 19.38 22.01
C GLU A 110 -57.28 20.88 22.40
N ASP A 111 -58.10 21.67 21.72
CA ASP A 111 -58.70 22.93 22.22
C ASP A 111 -59.76 23.43 21.21
N GLU A 112 -61.00 22.94 21.32
CA GLU A 112 -62.24 23.60 20.84
C GLU A 112 -63.10 24.02 22.04
#